data_AF-A0A438FQL6-F1
#
_entry.id   AF-A0A438FQL6-F1
#
_cell.length_a   1.000
_cell.length_b   1.000
_cell.length_c   1.000
_cell.angle_alpha   90.00
_cell.angle_beta   90.00
_cell.angle_gamma   90.00
#
_symmetry.space_group_name_H-M   'P 1'
#
loop_
_entity.id
_entity.type
_entity.pdbx_description
1 polymer ?
#
loop_
_entity_poly.entity_id
_entity_poly.type
_entity_poly.pdbx_seq_one_letter_code
_entity_poly.pdbx_strand_id
1 'polypeptide(L)'
;MKSNQSFFIKLLIIQCLTVVCFSQDFDFFYLVQQWPGSYCDSKQSCCYPTTGKPDADFGIHGLWPNYRDGSYPSNCDSNNPYDESEEWPTLACPSGNGSKFWAHEWDKHGTCSESVLSQHQYFEAALDLKKDVDLVQILKKAGTSEFSRFTTLLYLFLQHSLPLRQESERTESHTPYVIFI
;
A
#
# COMPACT_ATOMS: atom_id res chain seq x y z
N MET A 1 22.38 -55.67 -5.66
CA MET A 1 22.13 -54.43 -4.87
C MET A 1 20.63 -54.21 -4.84
N LYS A 2 19.95 -54.43 -3.70
CA LYS A 2 18.50 -54.24 -3.59
C LYS A 2 18.23 -52.76 -3.31
N SER A 3 17.57 -52.08 -4.25
CA SER A 3 17.20 -50.67 -4.11
C SER A 3 16.22 -50.53 -2.95
N ASN A 4 16.58 -49.73 -1.94
CA ASN A 4 15.75 -49.45 -0.77
C ASN A 4 14.67 -48.43 -1.15
N GLN A 5 13.65 -48.89 -1.89
CA GLN A 5 12.50 -48.10 -2.32
C GLN A 5 11.79 -47.40 -1.14
N SER A 6 11.79 -48.04 0.05
CA SER A 6 11.27 -47.47 1.30
C SER A 6 12.02 -46.22 1.76
N PHE A 7 13.33 -46.14 1.50
CA PHE A 7 14.14 -44.97 1.87
C PHE A 7 13.77 -43.75 1.02
N PHE A 8 13.61 -43.95 -0.29
CA PHE A 8 13.20 -42.88 -1.21
C PHE A 8 11.78 -42.40 -0.93
N ILE A 9 10.85 -43.29 -0.57
CA ILE A 9 9.48 -42.89 -0.18
C ILE A 9 9.50 -42.04 1.09
N LYS A 10 10.29 -42.42 2.10
CA LYS A 10 10.44 -41.62 3.33
C LYS A 10 11.09 -40.27 3.05
N LEU A 11 12.08 -40.22 2.17
CA LEU A 11 12.74 -38.97 1.76
C LEU A 11 11.76 -38.04 1.03
N LEU A 12 10.94 -38.58 0.12
CA LEU A 12 9.88 -37.83 -0.59
C LEU A 12 8.79 -37.31 0.36
N ILE A 13 8.34 -38.12 1.33
CA ILE A 13 7.34 -37.69 2.32
C ILE A 13 7.90 -36.57 3.22
N ILE A 14 9.16 -36.67 3.64
CA ILE A 14 9.83 -35.61 4.42
C ILE A 14 9.96 -34.33 3.58
N GLN A 15 10.29 -34.44 2.30
CA GLN A 15 10.43 -33.30 1.39
C GLN A 15 9.08 -32.62 1.06
N CYS A 16 7.98 -33.40 1.03
CA CYS A 16 6.61 -32.86 0.93
C CYS A 16 6.15 -32.17 2.22
N LEU A 17 6.57 -32.66 3.40
CA LEU A 17 6.25 -32.04 4.70
C LEU A 17 7.03 -30.75 4.97
N THR A 18 8.17 -30.55 4.30
CA THR A 18 8.94 -29.29 4.35
C THR A 18 8.44 -28.22 3.38
N VAL A 19 7.32 -28.44 2.67
CA VAL A 19 6.62 -27.35 2.00
C VAL A 19 6.02 -26.46 3.09
N VAL A 20 6.86 -25.57 3.62
CA VAL A 20 6.45 -24.47 4.46
C VAL A 20 5.44 -23.68 3.65
N CYS A 21 4.17 -23.81 3.99
CA CYS A 21 3.16 -22.86 3.57
C CYS A 21 3.59 -21.53 4.19
N PHE A 22 4.27 -20.69 3.42
CA PHE A 22 4.44 -19.29 3.78
C PHE A 22 3.03 -18.72 3.86
N SER A 23 2.49 -18.64 5.08
CA SER A 23 1.32 -17.80 5.32
C SER A 23 1.77 -16.38 5.00
N GLN A 24 1.21 -15.80 3.94
CA GLN A 24 1.37 -14.37 3.70
C GLN A 24 0.71 -13.65 4.89
N ASP A 25 1.39 -12.66 5.45
CA ASP A 25 0.87 -11.87 6.58
C ASP A 25 -0.26 -10.90 6.17
N PHE A 26 -0.69 -10.94 4.90
CA PHE A 26 -1.78 -10.14 4.32
C PHE A 26 -2.24 -10.72 2.96
N ASP A 27 -3.37 -10.24 2.44
CA ASP A 27 -3.97 -10.73 1.19
C ASP A 27 -3.71 -9.84 -0.03
N PHE A 28 -3.73 -8.52 0.16
CA PHE A 28 -3.59 -7.52 -0.92
C PHE A 28 -3.09 -6.17 -0.35
N PHE A 29 -2.70 -5.25 -1.22
CA PHE A 29 -2.34 -3.88 -0.85
C PHE A 29 -3.43 -2.89 -1.25
N TYR A 30 -3.65 -1.86 -0.45
CA TYR A 30 -4.23 -0.61 -0.93
C TYR A 30 -3.12 0.37 -1.28
N LEU A 31 -3.08 0.87 -2.52
CA LEU A 31 -2.37 2.12 -2.80
C LEU A 31 -3.34 3.26 -2.53
N VAL A 32 -3.02 4.07 -1.52
CA VAL A 32 -3.85 5.21 -1.11
C VAL A 32 -3.22 6.49 -1.60
N GLN A 33 -3.97 7.26 -2.39
CA GLN A 33 -3.52 8.53 -2.94
C GLN A 33 -4.35 9.69 -2.39
N GLN A 34 -3.68 10.81 -2.10
CA GLN A 34 -4.28 11.99 -1.49
C GLN A 34 -4.23 13.18 -2.47
N TRP A 35 -5.36 13.86 -2.65
CA TRP A 35 -5.38 15.16 -3.33
C TRP A 35 -4.98 16.30 -2.36
N PRO A 36 -3.89 17.04 -2.62
CA PRO A 36 -3.42 18.11 -1.74
C PRO A 36 -4.47 19.19 -1.51
N GLY A 37 -5.25 19.55 -2.53
CA GLY A 37 -6.28 20.59 -2.42
C GLY A 37 -7.33 20.26 -1.36
N SER A 38 -7.86 19.03 -1.39
CA SER A 38 -8.89 18.60 -0.44
C SER A 38 -8.35 18.45 0.99
N TYR A 39 -7.09 18.03 1.13
CA TYR A 39 -6.43 17.95 2.42
C TYR A 39 -6.25 19.35 3.05
N CYS A 40 -5.81 20.32 2.24
CA CYS A 40 -5.49 21.67 2.68
C CYS A 40 -6.70 22.62 2.80
N ASP A 41 -7.83 22.29 2.18
CA ASP A 41 -9.08 23.04 2.29
C ASP A 41 -9.94 22.62 3.51
N SER A 42 -9.47 21.66 4.31
CA SER A 42 -10.15 21.18 5.51
C SER A 42 -9.97 22.12 6.73
N LYS A 43 -10.68 21.87 7.83
CA LYS A 43 -10.49 22.61 9.10
C LYS A 43 -9.19 22.25 9.84
N GLN A 44 -8.42 21.27 9.33
CA GLN A 44 -7.13 20.89 9.88
C GLN A 44 -6.02 21.75 9.25
N SER A 45 -4.94 21.96 10.00
CA SER A 45 -3.75 22.65 9.46
C SER A 45 -3.09 21.79 8.38
N CYS A 46 -2.88 22.37 7.19
CA CYS A 46 -2.02 21.82 6.14
C CYS A 46 -0.74 22.64 6.02
N CYS A 47 0.37 21.95 5.74
CA CYS A 47 1.70 22.52 5.60
C CYS A 47 2.29 21.99 4.31
N TYR A 48 2.76 22.89 3.45
CA TYR A 48 3.55 22.45 2.30
C TYR A 48 4.93 21.97 2.77
N PRO A 49 5.54 20.99 2.08
CA PRO A 49 6.91 20.61 2.34
C PRO A 49 7.88 21.79 2.18
N THR A 50 9.08 21.65 2.75
CA THR A 50 10.11 22.72 2.73
C THR A 50 10.56 23.06 1.31
N THR A 51 10.33 22.16 0.35
CA THR A 51 10.56 22.34 -1.08
C THR A 51 9.53 23.25 -1.77
N GLY A 52 8.45 23.63 -1.08
CA GLY A 52 7.42 24.53 -1.59
C GLY A 52 6.07 23.85 -1.81
N LYS A 53 5.13 24.59 -2.42
CA LYS A 53 3.80 24.07 -2.75
C LYS A 53 3.93 22.93 -3.78
N PRO A 54 3.39 21.73 -3.50
CA PRO A 54 3.46 20.63 -4.46
C PRO A 54 2.64 20.91 -5.70
N ASP A 55 2.96 20.17 -6.77
CA ASP A 55 2.21 20.19 -8.01
C ASP A 55 0.75 19.81 -7.76
N ALA A 56 -0.12 20.23 -8.70
CA ALA A 56 -1.54 19.85 -8.70
C ALA A 56 -1.70 18.39 -9.17
N ASP A 57 -1.11 17.48 -8.40
CA ASP A 57 -1.14 16.03 -8.58
C ASP A 57 -1.52 15.34 -7.27
N PHE A 58 -1.99 14.10 -7.36
CA PHE A 58 -2.19 13.26 -6.20
C PHE A 58 -0.83 12.91 -5.58
N GLY A 59 -0.73 12.97 -4.25
CA GLY A 59 0.41 12.46 -3.48
C GLY A 59 0.14 11.05 -2.99
N ILE A 60 1.19 10.27 -2.74
CA ILE A 60 1.05 8.98 -2.04
C ILE A 60 0.75 9.25 -0.58
N HIS A 61 -0.30 8.62 -0.04
CA HIS A 61 -0.50 8.52 1.39
C HIS A 61 0.22 7.28 1.91
N GLY A 62 -0.02 6.11 1.31
CA GLY A 62 0.69 4.90 1.70
C GLY A 62 0.32 3.68 0.87
N LEU A 63 1.03 2.58 1.12
CA LEU A 63 0.83 1.28 0.51
C LEU A 63 0.48 0.28 1.61
N TRP A 64 -0.79 -0.09 1.78
CA TRP A 64 -1.24 -0.73 3.02
C TRP A 64 -1.59 -2.20 2.81
N PRO A 65 -0.83 -3.15 3.39
CA PRO A 65 -1.24 -4.54 3.52
C PRO A 65 -2.63 -4.65 4.15
N ASN A 66 -3.51 -5.46 3.57
CA ASN A 66 -4.88 -5.67 4.04
C ASN A 66 -5.32 -7.12 3.89
N TYR A 67 -6.30 -7.52 4.70
CA TYR A 67 -6.96 -8.80 4.62
C TYR A 67 -8.31 -8.68 3.89
N ARG A 68 -8.77 -9.79 3.30
CA ARG A 68 -10.06 -9.87 2.59
C ARG A 68 -11.28 -9.70 3.48
N ASP A 69 -11.13 -9.89 4.79
CA ASP A 69 -12.20 -9.68 5.77
C ASP A 69 -12.41 -8.20 6.13
N GLY A 70 -11.58 -7.30 5.58
CA GLY A 70 -11.62 -5.86 5.80
C GLY A 70 -10.80 -5.39 7.01
N SER A 71 -10.16 -6.31 7.75
CA SER A 71 -9.14 -5.96 8.73
C SER A 71 -7.77 -5.77 8.06
N TYR A 72 -6.79 -5.25 8.81
CA TYR A 72 -5.43 -5.05 8.32
C TYR A 72 -4.40 -5.33 9.42
N PRO A 73 -3.21 -5.87 9.06
CA PRO A 73 -2.09 -5.95 9.99
C PRO A 73 -1.49 -4.56 10.21
N SER A 74 -0.97 -4.30 11.42
CA SER A 74 -0.30 -3.04 11.74
C SER A 74 0.80 -3.21 12.78
N ASN A 75 1.87 -2.44 12.67
CA ASN A 75 2.98 -2.42 13.63
C ASN A 75 3.61 -3.81 13.84
N CYS A 76 3.95 -4.47 12.73
CA CYS A 76 4.27 -5.90 12.72
C CYS A 76 5.70 -6.22 13.21
N ASP A 77 6.65 -5.32 13.02
CA ASP A 77 8.01 -5.48 13.56
C ASP A 77 8.53 -4.19 14.18
N SER A 78 8.72 -4.19 15.50
CA SER A 78 9.33 -3.07 16.23
C SER A 78 10.86 -3.06 16.15
N ASN A 79 11.48 -4.11 15.63
CA ASN A 79 12.93 -4.26 15.53
C ASN A 79 13.49 -3.84 14.17
N ASN A 80 12.62 -3.54 13.20
CA ASN A 80 13.00 -2.99 11.90
C ASN A 80 12.43 -1.59 11.70
N PRO A 81 12.84 -0.59 12.52
CA PRO A 81 12.36 0.78 12.40
C PRO A 81 12.83 1.42 11.09
N TYR A 82 12.14 2.48 10.71
CA TYR A 82 12.46 3.25 9.52
C TYR A 82 13.93 3.72 9.45
N ASP A 83 14.61 3.41 8.34
CA ASP A 83 15.93 3.96 8.01
C ASP A 83 15.80 5.19 7.09
N GLU A 84 16.23 6.34 7.59
CA GLU A 84 16.13 7.67 6.94
C GLU A 84 17.11 7.87 5.77
N SER A 85 17.82 6.83 5.33
CA SER A 85 18.79 6.93 4.22
C SER A 85 18.16 7.34 2.88
N GLU A 86 16.83 7.27 2.76
CA GLU A 86 16.06 7.71 1.60
C GLU A 86 15.03 8.80 1.98
N GLU A 87 14.83 9.78 1.08
CA GLU A 87 13.89 10.88 1.29
C GLU A 87 12.75 10.82 0.26
N TRP A 88 11.50 10.95 0.73
CA TRP A 88 10.32 11.06 -0.14
C TRP A 88 9.46 12.29 0.22
N PRO A 89 8.77 12.92 -0.74
CA PRO A 89 8.05 14.18 -0.51
C PRO A 89 6.76 13.97 0.31
N THR A 90 6.48 14.84 1.30
CA THR A 90 5.25 14.75 2.12
C THR A 90 4.35 16.00 2.02
N LEU A 91 3.08 15.83 2.41
CA LEU A 91 2.11 16.92 2.67
C LEU A 91 1.74 17.05 4.16
N ALA A 92 2.37 16.27 5.04
CA ALA A 92 2.06 16.26 6.46
C ALA A 92 2.55 17.54 7.16
N CYS A 93 1.83 17.97 8.20
CA CYS A 93 2.25 19.05 9.10
C CYS A 93 3.08 18.51 10.28
N PRO A 94 4.04 19.30 10.81
CA PRO A 94 4.55 20.58 10.29
C PRO A 94 5.34 20.38 8.99
N SER A 95 5.59 21.48 8.25
CA SER A 95 6.47 21.45 7.07
C SER A 95 7.79 20.75 7.42
N GLY A 96 8.14 19.75 6.62
CA GLY A 96 9.33 18.93 6.83
C GLY A 96 9.73 18.19 5.56
N ASN A 97 10.80 17.41 5.64
CA ASN A 97 11.28 16.55 4.54
C ASN A 97 10.46 15.26 4.38
N GLY A 98 9.43 15.04 5.22
CA GLY A 98 8.59 13.85 5.17
C GLY A 98 9.07 12.69 6.01
N SER A 99 10.27 12.72 6.59
CA SER A 99 10.81 11.57 7.34
C SER A 99 9.83 11.03 8.38
N LYS A 100 9.21 11.89 9.22
CA LYS A 100 8.23 11.45 10.22
C LYS A 100 7.00 10.76 9.64
N PHE A 101 6.53 11.24 8.49
CA PHE A 101 5.38 10.66 7.81
C PHE A 101 5.75 9.28 7.24
N TRP A 102 6.90 9.18 6.59
CA TRP A 102 7.35 7.92 6.01
C TRP A 102 7.79 6.90 7.05
N ALA A 103 8.36 7.35 8.16
CA ALA A 103 8.59 6.51 9.33
C ALA A 103 7.27 5.93 9.86
N HIS A 104 6.21 6.75 9.94
CA HIS A 104 4.89 6.27 10.34
C HIS A 104 4.34 5.22 9.37
N GLU A 105 4.38 5.48 8.06
CA GLU A 105 3.90 4.55 7.05
C GLU A 105 4.70 3.25 7.04
N TRP A 106 6.01 3.32 7.21
CA TRP A 106 6.86 2.13 7.32
C TRP A 106 6.56 1.34 8.61
N ASP A 107 6.70 1.96 9.77
CA ASP A 107 6.59 1.29 11.07
C ASP A 107 5.19 0.68 11.25
N LYS A 108 4.14 1.34 10.73
CA LYS A 108 2.76 0.88 10.86
C LYS A 108 2.34 -0.09 9.76
N HIS A 109 2.72 0.13 8.50
CA HIS A 109 2.21 -0.63 7.36
C HIS A 109 3.31 -1.41 6.63
N GLY A 110 4.46 -0.79 6.37
CA GLY A 110 5.58 -1.43 5.66
C GLY A 110 6.14 -2.67 6.34
N THR A 111 6.30 -2.64 7.67
CA THR A 111 6.74 -3.80 8.48
C THR A 111 5.81 -5.01 8.34
N CYS A 112 4.55 -4.80 7.98
CA CYS A 112 3.60 -5.89 7.75
C CYS A 112 3.71 -6.53 6.35
N SER A 113 4.68 -6.09 5.54
CA SER A 113 4.95 -6.61 4.21
C SER A 113 6.37 -7.17 4.05
N GLU A 114 7.13 -7.32 5.14
CA GLU A 114 8.53 -7.77 5.11
C GLU A 114 8.73 -9.17 4.53
N SER A 115 7.69 -10.00 4.54
CA SER A 115 7.69 -11.30 3.88
C SER A 115 7.81 -11.22 2.35
N VAL A 116 7.56 -10.05 1.75
CA VAL A 116 7.59 -9.83 0.30
C VAL A 116 8.39 -8.59 -0.15
N LEU A 117 8.52 -7.55 0.69
CA LEU A 117 9.16 -6.28 0.35
C LEU A 117 10.09 -5.83 1.48
N SER A 118 11.35 -5.56 1.15
CA SER A 118 12.23 -4.77 2.02
C SER A 118 11.76 -3.31 2.09
N GLN A 119 12.31 -2.52 3.02
CA GLN A 119 11.99 -1.09 3.12
C GLN A 119 12.13 -0.35 1.79
N HIS A 120 13.28 -0.48 1.12
CA HIS A 120 13.49 0.13 -0.20
C HIS A 120 12.42 -0.32 -1.20
N GLN A 121 12.16 -1.62 -1.28
CA GLN A 121 11.19 -2.18 -2.23
C GLN A 121 9.76 -1.74 -1.94
N TYR A 122 9.40 -1.52 -0.67
CA TYR A 122 8.10 -1.01 -0.26
C TYR A 122 7.84 0.40 -0.81
N PHE A 123 8.80 1.31 -0.61
CA PHE A 123 8.68 2.68 -1.10
C PHE A 123 8.84 2.78 -2.62
N GLU A 124 9.75 2.00 -3.22
CA GLU A 124 9.90 1.89 -4.67
C GLU A 124 8.60 1.40 -5.32
N ALA A 125 7.97 0.36 -4.78
CA ALA A 125 6.69 -0.14 -5.27
C ALA A 125 5.59 0.92 -5.21
N ALA A 126 5.51 1.70 -4.12
CA ALA A 126 4.53 2.77 -4.01
C ALA A 126 4.74 3.86 -5.07
N LEU A 127 5.99 4.24 -5.34
CA LEU A 127 6.36 5.21 -6.37
C LEU A 127 6.05 4.70 -7.79
N ASP A 128 6.40 3.45 -8.08
CA ASP A 128 6.13 2.82 -9.38
C ASP A 128 4.63 2.71 -9.63
N LEU A 129 3.85 2.26 -8.65
CA LEU A 129 2.40 2.17 -8.77
C LEU A 129 1.74 3.55 -8.95
N LYS A 130 2.24 4.59 -8.26
CA LYS A 130 1.79 5.97 -8.44
C LYS A 130 2.05 6.48 -9.86
N LYS A 131 3.20 6.11 -10.44
CA LYS A 131 3.56 6.49 -11.81
C LYS A 131 2.70 5.76 -12.84
N ASP A 132 2.41 4.48 -12.61
CA ASP A 132 1.57 3.67 -13.49
C ASP A 132 0.09 4.09 -13.42
N VAL A 133 -0.35 4.61 -12.27
CA VAL A 133 -1.72 5.11 -12.05
C VAL A 133 -1.73 6.63 -11.90
N ASP A 134 -1.57 7.30 -13.05
CA ASP A 134 -1.74 8.75 -13.17
C ASP A 134 -3.23 9.14 -13.06
N LEU A 135 -3.70 9.30 -11.82
CA LEU A 135 -5.08 9.68 -11.51
C LEU A 135 -5.48 11.00 -12.17
N VAL A 136 -4.57 11.97 -12.28
CA VAL A 136 -4.86 13.25 -12.95
C VAL A 136 -5.18 13.02 -14.43
N GLN A 137 -4.38 12.21 -15.14
CA GLN A 137 -4.63 11.91 -16.54
C GLN A 137 -5.87 11.04 -16.74
N ILE A 138 -6.11 10.06 -15.86
CA ILE A 138 -7.33 9.24 -15.87
C ILE A 138 -8.57 10.14 -15.74
N LEU A 139 -8.58 11.04 -14.76
CA LEU A 139 -9.71 11.95 -14.52
C LEU A 139 -9.86 12.98 -15.64
N LYS A 140 -8.77 13.51 -16.20
CA LYS A 140 -8.81 14.41 -17.37
C LYS A 140 -9.44 13.73 -18.58
N LYS A 141 -9.10 12.46 -18.85
CA LYS A 141 -9.67 11.67 -19.94
C LYS A 141 -11.16 11.39 -19.75
N ALA A 142 -11.63 11.27 -18.51
CA ALA A 142 -13.05 11.06 -18.19
C ALA A 142 -13.94 12.31 -18.42
N GLY A 143 -13.37 13.49 -18.63
CA GLY A 143 -14.08 14.73 -18.94
C GLY A 143 -14.38 15.61 -17.73
N THR A 144 -14.62 16.91 -17.97
CA THR A 144 -14.68 17.97 -16.94
C THR A 144 -15.91 17.93 -16.03
N SER A 145 -17.05 17.45 -16.53
CA SER A 145 -18.26 17.26 -15.71
C SER A 145 -18.08 16.14 -14.69
N GLU A 146 -17.33 15.12 -15.06
CA GLU A 146 -16.95 14.01 -14.19
C GLU A 146 -15.80 14.44 -13.26
N PHE A 147 -14.80 15.21 -13.71
CA PHE A 147 -13.76 15.77 -12.84
C PHE A 147 -14.35 16.54 -11.65
N SER A 148 -15.35 17.39 -11.88
CA SER A 148 -16.02 18.14 -10.80
C SER A 148 -16.93 17.26 -9.93
N ARG A 149 -17.53 16.20 -10.47
CA ARG A 149 -18.33 15.23 -9.70
C ARG A 149 -17.44 14.30 -8.89
N PHE A 150 -16.30 13.87 -9.42
CA PHE A 150 -15.31 13.02 -8.76
C PHE A 150 -14.55 13.77 -7.67
N THR A 151 -14.18 15.03 -7.85
CA THR A 151 -13.63 15.82 -6.73
C THR A 151 -14.65 15.96 -5.59
N THR A 152 -15.93 16.14 -5.93
CA THR A 152 -17.03 16.17 -4.96
C THR A 152 -17.30 14.79 -4.32
N LEU A 153 -17.25 13.71 -5.10
CA LEU A 153 -17.46 12.34 -4.62
C LEU A 153 -16.28 11.85 -3.78
N LEU A 154 -15.03 12.15 -4.15
CA LEU A 154 -13.83 11.89 -3.33
C LEU A 154 -13.93 12.65 -2.00
N TYR A 155 -14.41 13.91 -2.03
CA TYR A 155 -14.73 14.68 -0.83
C TYR A 155 -15.77 13.97 0.07
N LEU A 156 -16.76 13.31 -0.54
CA LEU A 156 -17.80 12.58 0.18
C LEU A 156 -17.35 11.19 0.67
N PHE A 157 -16.53 10.47 -0.10
CA PHE A 157 -15.91 9.19 0.29
C PHE A 157 -14.94 9.38 1.46
N LEU A 158 -14.18 10.47 1.49
CA LEU A 158 -13.32 10.84 2.63
C LEU A 158 -14.12 11.22 3.88
N GLN A 159 -15.40 11.60 3.75
CA GLN A 159 -16.22 12.07 4.86
C GLN A 159 -17.22 11.02 5.39
N HIS A 160 -17.45 9.92 4.66
CA HIS A 160 -18.27 8.80 5.09
C HIS A 160 -17.64 7.47 4.68
N SER A 161 -17.02 6.78 5.64
CA SER A 161 -16.69 5.37 5.54
C SER A 161 -17.98 4.54 5.48
N LEU A 162 -18.38 4.10 4.29
CA LEU A 162 -19.44 3.11 4.09
C LEU A 162 -18.92 1.93 3.25
N PRO A 163 -19.38 0.70 3.54
CA PRO A 163 -18.77 -0.53 3.02
C PRO A 163 -19.17 -0.73 1.56
N LEU A 164 -18.18 -0.99 0.69
CA LEU A 164 -18.45 -1.43 -0.68
C LEU A 164 -18.51 -2.96 -0.75
N ARG A 165 -19.63 -3.41 -1.32
CA ARG A 165 -20.11 -4.78 -1.51
C ARG A 165 -19.23 -5.57 -2.50
N GLN A 166 -18.98 -6.83 -2.17
CA GLN A 166 -18.29 -7.87 -2.96
C GLN A 166 -18.97 -8.22 -4.30
N GLU A 167 -18.14 -8.47 -5.31
CA GLU A 167 -18.26 -9.47 -6.40
C GLU A 167 -16.86 -9.57 -7.05
N SER A 168 -16.29 -10.69 -7.50
CA SER A 168 -16.68 -12.10 -7.62
C SER A 168 -15.39 -12.94 -7.70
N GLU A 169 -15.49 -14.22 -7.39
CA GLU A 169 -14.40 -15.22 -7.40
C GLU A 169 -13.52 -15.25 -8.67
N ARG A 170 -12.21 -15.34 -8.46
CA ARG A 170 -11.29 -16.10 -9.32
C ARG A 170 -10.17 -16.67 -8.45
N THR A 171 -10.12 -18.00 -8.37
CA THR A 171 -9.11 -18.77 -7.65
C THR A 171 -7.76 -18.77 -8.36
N GLU A 172 -6.72 -18.69 -7.52
CA GLU A 172 -5.31 -19.10 -7.70
C GLU A 172 -4.34 -18.23 -8.52
N SER A 173 -3.84 -17.17 -7.86
CA SER A 173 -2.42 -17.08 -7.48
C SER A 173 -2.33 -16.36 -6.12
N HIS A 174 -1.58 -16.91 -5.16
CA HIS A 174 -1.34 -16.30 -3.83
C HIS A 174 -0.31 -15.14 -3.93
N THR A 175 -0.51 -14.26 -4.91
CA THR A 175 0.26 -13.02 -5.07
C THR A 175 -0.64 -11.87 -4.66
N PRO A 176 -0.24 -11.05 -3.67
CA PRO A 176 -1.01 -9.86 -3.32
C PRO A 176 -1.13 -8.94 -4.54
N TYR A 177 -2.31 -8.36 -4.73
CA TYR A 177 -2.62 -7.38 -5.78
C TYR A 177 -2.90 -6.01 -5.15
N VAL A 178 -2.96 -4.96 -5.96
CA VAL A 178 -3.14 -3.57 -5.47
C VAL A 178 -4.54 -3.07 -5.81
N ILE A 179 -5.23 -2.49 -4.83
CA ILE A 179 -6.49 -1.75 -5.02
C ILE A 179 -6.20 -0.25 -4.83
N PHE A 180 -6.79 0.58 -5.69
CA PHE A 180 -6.64 2.04 -5.63
C PHE A 180 -7.83 2.65 -4.89
N ILE A 181 -7.56 3.43 -3.84
CA ILE A 181 -8.56 4.27 -3.14
C ILE A 181 -8.17 5.74 -3.26
#